data_AF-A0A7H8HH39-F1
#
_entry.id   AF-A0A7H8HH39-F1
#
_cell.length_a   1.000
_cell.length_b   1.000
_cell.length_c   1.000
_cell.angle_alpha   90.00
_cell.angle_beta   90.00
_cell.angle_gamma   90.00
#
_symmetry.space_group_name_H-M   'P 1'
#
loop_
_entity.id
_entity.type
_entity.pdbx_description
1 polymer ?
#
loop_
_entity_poly.entity_id
_entity_poly.type
_entity_poly.pdbx_seq_one_letter_code
_entity_poly.pdbx_strand_id
1 'polypeptide(L)'
;MYEIVELLNHVVARQAVTSRPGAVPTKGGFGSAPPLDLDALELRDEFLAAFGSEYVELEAAVMSRIERPARVPLGLCTCGTPVSCEFDRVAAECPACGDWLSRAEAVHAAREWLESTWLTPAEIEQETRSWGTPVRSGRVRTWRWRGWIAPDGAGRYCLADVLRLIDRQAAEAA
;
A
#
# COMPACT_ATOMS: atom_id res chain seq x y z
N MET A 1 17.27 3.72 -24.63
CA MET A 1 17.30 4.77 -23.57
C MET A 1 15.91 5.36 -23.29
N TYR A 2 15.27 6.08 -24.22
CA TYR A 2 13.95 6.72 -23.98
C TYR A 2 12.85 5.72 -23.60
N GLU A 3 12.76 4.60 -24.32
CA GLU A 3 11.78 3.52 -24.09
C GLU A 3 11.99 2.79 -22.75
N ILE A 4 13.25 2.57 -22.35
CA ILE A 4 13.60 1.96 -21.06
C ILE A 4 13.22 2.88 -19.88
N VAL A 5 13.47 4.19 -20.03
CA VAL A 5 13.11 5.20 -19.02
C VAL A 5 11.59 5.34 -18.91
N GLU A 6 10.84 5.28 -20.02
CA GLU A 6 9.38 5.25 -20.01
C GLU A 6 8.83 4.01 -19.28
N LEU A 7 9.39 2.83 -19.56
CA LEU A 7 9.02 1.59 -18.88
C LEU A 7 9.37 1.63 -17.38
N LEU A 8 10.51 2.20 -17.02
CA LEU A 8 10.91 2.36 -15.63
C LEU A 8 10.06 3.42 -14.91
N ASN A 9 9.66 4.50 -15.56
CA ASN A 9 8.66 5.44 -15.05
C ASN A 9 7.32 4.75 -14.80
N HIS A 10 6.93 3.82 -15.66
CA HIS A 10 5.77 2.96 -15.42
C HIS A 10 5.96 2.07 -14.19
N VAL A 11 7.15 1.52 -13.96
CA VAL A 11 7.47 0.72 -12.75
C VAL A 11 7.49 1.58 -11.48
N VAL A 12 8.04 2.79 -11.53
CA VAL A 12 7.99 3.78 -10.44
C VAL A 12 6.54 4.10 -10.06
N ALA A 13 5.66 4.17 -11.06
CA ALA A 13 4.23 4.39 -10.89
C ALA A 13 3.43 3.10 -10.59
N ARG A 14 4.03 1.90 -10.70
CA ARG A 14 3.36 0.63 -10.34
C ARG A 14 3.25 0.54 -8.82
N GLN A 15 2.05 0.20 -8.36
CA GLN A 15 1.76 -0.07 -6.96
C GLN A 15 2.56 -1.29 -6.47
N ALA A 16 3.73 -1.07 -5.87
CA ALA A 16 4.52 -2.10 -5.21
C ALA A 16 4.74 -1.76 -3.73
N VAL A 17 4.34 -2.69 -2.88
CA VAL A 17 4.65 -2.70 -1.45
C VAL A 17 6.15 -2.93 -1.30
N THR A 18 6.82 -2.04 -0.56
CA THR A 18 8.25 -2.13 -0.22
C THR A 18 8.59 -3.51 0.34
N SER A 19 9.86 -3.91 0.28
CA SER A 19 10.41 -5.14 0.89
C SER A 19 10.22 -5.26 2.42
N ARG A 20 9.59 -4.26 3.07
CA ARG A 20 9.33 -4.22 4.51
C ARG A 20 7.87 -4.62 4.81
N PRO A 21 7.63 -5.66 5.64
CA PRO A 21 6.30 -6.26 5.86
C PRO A 21 5.28 -5.39 6.64
N GLY A 22 5.51 -4.08 6.80
CA GLY A 22 4.57 -3.13 7.43
C GLY A 22 3.94 -2.11 6.47
N ALA A 23 4.27 -2.17 5.18
CA ALA A 23 3.91 -1.16 4.18
C ALA A 23 2.65 -1.51 3.36
N VAL A 24 1.74 -2.32 3.91
CA VAL A 24 0.46 -2.64 3.25
C VAL A 24 -0.64 -1.73 3.81
N PRO A 25 -0.92 -0.59 3.18
CA PRO A 25 -2.21 0.03 3.36
C PRO A 25 -3.22 -0.87 2.64
N THR A 26 -4.18 -1.45 3.37
CA THR A 26 -5.48 -1.78 2.77
C THR A 26 -6.21 -0.45 2.55
N LYS A 27 -5.71 0.34 1.61
CA LYS A 27 -6.34 1.56 1.07
C LYS A 27 -7.65 1.12 0.44
N GLY A 28 -8.75 1.69 0.89
CA GLY A 28 -9.96 1.70 0.10
C GLY A 28 -9.72 2.49 -1.18
N GLY A 29 -10.10 1.91 -2.32
CA GLY A 29 -10.42 2.69 -3.52
C GLY A 29 -9.27 3.01 -4.47
N PHE A 30 -9.53 2.68 -5.73
CA PHE A 30 -8.82 2.99 -6.98
C PHE A 30 -8.53 4.51 -7.26
N GLY A 31 -8.38 5.38 -6.25
CA GLY A 31 -8.59 6.82 -6.45
C GLY A 31 -7.51 7.83 -6.01
N SER A 32 -6.45 7.49 -5.28
CA SER A 32 -5.45 8.50 -4.87
C SER A 32 -4.03 7.97 -5.01
N ALA A 33 -3.21 8.72 -5.77
CA ALA A 33 -1.93 8.33 -6.37
C ALA A 33 -1.09 7.31 -5.55
N PRO A 34 -0.53 6.30 -6.23
CA PRO A 34 0.11 5.15 -5.59
C PRO A 34 1.39 5.56 -4.84
N PRO A 35 1.79 4.84 -3.76
CA PRO A 35 3.13 5.02 -3.21
C PRO A 35 4.15 4.70 -4.30
N LEU A 36 5.01 5.68 -4.60
CA LEU A 36 6.08 5.53 -5.58
C LEU A 36 6.99 4.38 -5.14
N ASP A 37 7.36 3.49 -6.06
CA ASP A 37 8.41 2.51 -5.82
C ASP A 37 9.75 3.28 -5.72
N LEU A 38 10.13 3.62 -4.48
CA LEU A 38 11.31 4.46 -4.20
C LEU A 38 12.60 3.83 -4.73
N ASP A 39 12.69 2.50 -4.69
CA ASP A 39 13.85 1.77 -5.23
C ASP A 39 13.89 1.88 -6.77
N ALA A 40 12.73 1.84 -7.43
CA ALA A 40 12.65 2.08 -8.87
C ALA A 40 12.89 3.55 -9.24
N LEU A 41 12.57 4.49 -8.36
CA LEU A 41 12.77 5.93 -8.56
C LEU A 41 14.26 6.28 -8.50
N GLU A 42 14.95 5.78 -7.48
CA GLU A 42 16.39 5.90 -7.32
C GLU A 42 17.12 5.27 -8.51
N LEU A 43 16.74 4.05 -8.89
CA LEU A 43 17.30 3.36 -10.06
C LEU A 43 17.07 4.12 -11.38
N ARG A 44 15.96 4.83 -11.52
CA ARG A 44 15.68 5.68 -12.68
C ARG A 44 16.61 6.90 -12.72
N ASP A 45 16.76 7.57 -11.59
CA ASP A 45 17.56 8.78 -11.50
C ASP A 45 19.05 8.46 -11.71
N GLU A 46 19.52 7.32 -11.20
CA GLU A 46 20.86 6.77 -11.48
C GLU A 46 21.02 6.41 -12.97
N PHE A 47 20.06 5.70 -13.56
CA PHE A 47 20.11 5.31 -14.99
C PHE A 47 20.09 6.52 -15.95
N LEU A 48 19.38 7.59 -15.60
CA LEU A 48 19.35 8.84 -16.37
C LEU A 48 20.67 9.62 -16.30
N ALA A 49 21.42 9.45 -15.20
CA ALA A 49 22.71 10.11 -14.99
C ALA A 49 23.90 9.28 -15.51
N ALA A 50 23.70 7.99 -15.81
CA ALA A 50 24.75 7.05 -16.17
C ALA A 50 25.26 7.19 -17.62
N PHE A 51 26.56 7.00 -17.82
CA PHE A 51 27.22 6.97 -19.13
C PHE A 51 28.33 5.91 -19.17
N GLY A 52 28.66 5.40 -20.36
CA GLY A 52 29.78 4.47 -20.53
C GLY A 52 29.51 3.07 -19.95
N SER A 53 30.46 2.48 -19.22
CA SER A 53 30.34 1.12 -18.65
C SER A 53 29.29 1.02 -17.55
N GLU A 54 29.07 2.11 -16.80
CA GLU A 54 28.05 2.21 -15.75
C GLU A 54 26.63 2.07 -16.32
N TYR A 55 26.40 2.56 -17.54
CA TYR A 55 25.13 2.38 -18.24
C TYR A 55 24.79 0.90 -18.46
N VAL A 56 25.77 0.06 -18.82
CA VAL A 56 25.55 -1.37 -19.13
C VAL A 56 25.20 -2.16 -17.88
N GLU A 57 25.83 -1.85 -16.75
CA GLU A 57 25.55 -2.49 -15.46
C GLU A 57 24.16 -2.10 -14.94
N LEU A 58 23.80 -0.82 -15.03
CA LEU A 58 22.48 -0.34 -14.63
C LEU A 58 21.38 -0.81 -15.59
N GLU A 59 21.64 -0.96 -16.89
CA GLU A 59 20.67 -1.47 -17.86
C GLU A 59 20.17 -2.87 -17.47
N ALA A 60 21.05 -3.77 -17.02
CA ALA A 60 20.66 -5.09 -16.54
C ALA A 60 19.79 -5.03 -15.26
N ALA A 61 20.13 -4.14 -14.33
CA ALA A 61 19.35 -3.92 -13.11
C ALA A 61 17.97 -3.32 -13.40
N VAL A 62 17.90 -2.36 -14.32
CA VAL A 62 16.67 -1.72 -14.80
C VAL A 62 15.77 -2.75 -15.48
N MET A 63 16.30 -3.55 -16.41
CA MET A 63 15.54 -4.59 -17.10
C MET A 63 14.98 -5.63 -16.12
N SER A 64 15.80 -6.09 -15.17
CA SER A 64 15.36 -7.01 -14.11
C SER A 64 14.22 -6.43 -13.26
N ARG A 65 14.26 -5.13 -12.96
CA ARG A 65 13.19 -4.44 -12.21
C ARG A 65 11.92 -4.25 -13.05
N ILE A 66 12.05 -3.95 -14.34
CA ILE A 66 10.93 -3.84 -15.30
C ILE A 66 10.21 -5.17 -15.47
N GLU A 67 10.98 -6.26 -15.57
CA GLU A 67 10.49 -7.63 -15.75
C GLU A 67 9.90 -8.22 -14.47
N ARG A 68 10.22 -7.66 -13.29
CA ARG A 68 9.71 -8.17 -12.01
C ARG A 68 8.22 -7.84 -11.86
N PRO A 69 7.35 -8.85 -11.74
CA PRO A 69 5.93 -8.60 -11.51
C PRO A 69 5.74 -7.92 -10.15
N ALA A 70 5.03 -6.78 -10.14
CA ALA A 70 4.68 -6.09 -8.91
C ALA A 70 3.92 -7.06 -8.00
N ARG A 71 4.34 -7.20 -6.73
CA ARG A 71 3.71 -8.12 -5.79
C ARG A 71 2.75 -7.39 -4.87
N VAL A 72 1.54 -7.93 -4.76
CA VAL A 72 0.47 -7.46 -3.88
C VAL A 72 0.31 -8.47 -2.75
N PRO A 73 0.33 -8.04 -1.49
CA PRO A 73 0.09 -8.93 -0.36
C PRO A 73 -1.38 -9.35 -0.30
N LEU A 74 -1.61 -10.64 -0.09
CA LEU A 74 -2.95 -11.23 0.11
C LEU A 74 -3.32 -11.38 1.59
N GLY A 75 -2.38 -11.13 2.49
CA GLY A 75 -2.58 -11.28 3.94
C GLY A 75 -1.87 -12.50 4.50
N LEU A 76 -2.34 -12.98 5.64
CA LEU A 76 -1.80 -14.17 6.32
C LEU A 76 -2.60 -15.40 5.92
N CYS A 77 -1.90 -16.48 5.59
CA CYS A 77 -2.50 -17.80 5.48
C CYS A 77 -3.02 -18.27 6.85
N THR A 78 -3.88 -19.28 6.83
CA THR A 78 -4.32 -20.05 8.01
C THR A 78 -3.16 -20.51 8.90
N CYS A 79 -2.02 -20.85 8.31
CA CYS A 79 -0.79 -21.24 9.00
C CYS A 79 0.03 -20.05 9.55
N GLY A 80 -0.44 -18.82 9.39
CA GLY A 80 0.23 -17.59 9.82
C GLY A 80 1.32 -17.09 8.87
N THR A 81 1.55 -17.75 7.74
CA THR A 81 2.56 -17.33 6.76
C THR A 81 2.02 -16.20 5.88
N PRO A 82 2.75 -15.09 5.70
CA PRO A 82 2.33 -14.03 4.78
C PRO A 82 2.39 -14.51 3.32
N VAL A 83 1.32 -14.25 2.59
CA VAL A 83 1.18 -14.62 1.17
C VAL A 83 1.10 -13.35 0.33
N SER A 84 1.78 -13.37 -0.82
CA SER A 84 1.73 -12.29 -1.81
C SER A 84 1.54 -12.89 -3.20
N CYS A 85 0.77 -12.21 -4.04
CA CYS A 85 0.57 -12.58 -5.43
C CYS A 85 1.15 -11.53 -6.37
N GLU A 86 1.43 -11.90 -7.61
CA GLU A 86 1.73 -10.92 -8.65
C GLU A 86 0.47 -10.07 -8.92
N PHE A 87 0.64 -8.82 -9.33
CA PHE A 87 -0.45 -7.84 -9.47
C PHE A 87 -1.50 -8.27 -10.50
N ASP A 88 -1.13 -9.03 -11.51
CA ASP A 88 -1.99 -9.58 -12.55
C ASP A 88 -2.59 -10.95 -12.19
N ARG A 89 -2.19 -11.54 -11.06
CA ARG A 89 -2.71 -12.83 -10.58
C ARG A 89 -3.93 -12.65 -9.69
N VAL A 90 -4.83 -13.63 -9.79
CA VAL A 90 -6.08 -13.68 -9.02
C VAL A 90 -5.95 -14.40 -7.69
N ALA A 91 -4.92 -15.25 -7.54
CA ALA A 91 -4.65 -16.03 -6.34
C ALA A 91 -3.15 -16.36 -6.23
N ALA A 92 -2.71 -16.75 -5.04
CA ALA A 92 -1.38 -17.29 -4.80
C ALA A 92 -1.42 -18.44 -3.79
N GLU A 93 -0.54 -19.41 -3.98
CA GLU A 93 -0.32 -20.51 -3.06
C GLU A 93 0.58 -20.08 -1.90
N CYS A 94 0.24 -20.53 -0.68
CA CYS A 94 1.04 -20.34 0.50
C CYS A 94 2.31 -21.19 0.42
N PRO A 95 3.50 -20.59 0.55
CA PRO A 95 4.76 -21.33 0.40
C PRO A 95 5.04 -22.32 1.55
N ALA A 96 4.29 -22.23 2.66
CA ALA A 96 4.50 -23.08 3.83
C ALA A 96 3.55 -24.29 3.86
N CYS A 97 2.25 -24.09 3.63
CA CYS A 97 1.24 -25.15 3.73
C CYS A 97 0.62 -25.57 2.40
N GLY A 98 0.86 -24.84 1.30
CA GLY A 98 0.26 -25.13 -0.01
C GLY A 98 -1.20 -24.67 -0.16
N ASP A 99 -1.78 -23.99 0.83
CA ASP A 99 -3.13 -23.46 0.74
C ASP A 99 -3.20 -22.29 -0.26
N TRP A 100 -4.28 -22.19 -1.00
CA TRP A 100 -4.48 -21.11 -1.98
C TRP A 100 -5.27 -19.95 -1.36
N LEU A 101 -4.76 -18.74 -1.53
CA LEU A 101 -5.45 -17.51 -1.14
C LEU A 101 -5.90 -16.76 -2.38
N SER A 102 -7.18 -16.37 -2.40
CA SER A 102 -7.76 -15.54 -3.45
C SER A 102 -7.58 -14.06 -3.12
N ARG A 103 -7.22 -13.27 -4.13
CA ARG A 103 -7.16 -11.81 -4.02
C ARG A 103 -8.53 -11.19 -3.74
N ALA A 104 -9.58 -11.74 -4.34
CA ALA A 104 -10.94 -11.22 -4.12
C ALA A 104 -11.38 -11.42 -2.67
N GLU A 105 -11.07 -12.60 -2.10
CA GLU A 105 -11.38 -12.92 -0.70
C GLU A 105 -10.54 -12.08 0.27
N ALA A 106 -9.26 -11.90 -0.01
CA ALA A 106 -8.38 -11.03 0.77
C ALA A 106 -8.88 -9.59 0.81
N VAL A 107 -9.31 -9.04 -0.33
CA VAL A 107 -9.89 -7.69 -0.42
C VAL A 107 -11.21 -7.62 0.33
N HIS A 108 -12.06 -8.63 0.21
CA HIS A 108 -13.33 -8.69 0.93
C HIS A 108 -13.13 -8.74 2.45
N ALA A 109 -12.25 -9.62 2.94
CA ALA A 109 -11.93 -9.75 4.36
C ALA A 109 -11.30 -8.48 4.93
N ALA A 110 -10.39 -7.84 4.18
CA ALA A 110 -9.83 -6.55 4.59
C ALA A 110 -10.90 -5.47 4.71
N ARG A 111 -11.84 -5.43 3.76
CA ARG A 111 -12.97 -4.49 3.81
C ARG A 111 -13.89 -4.75 4.99
N GLU A 112 -14.25 -6.00 5.23
CA GLU A 112 -15.09 -6.39 6.37
C GLU A 112 -14.43 -6.03 7.69
N TRP A 113 -13.12 -6.27 7.83
CA TRP A 113 -12.36 -5.88 9.01
C TRP A 113 -12.40 -4.36 9.23
N LEU A 114 -12.18 -3.56 8.18
CA LEU A 114 -12.23 -2.10 8.26
C LEU A 114 -13.63 -1.58 8.67
N GLU A 115 -14.68 -2.17 8.11
CA GLU A 115 -16.07 -1.78 8.37
C GLU A 115 -16.54 -2.21 9.77
N SER A 116 -16.01 -3.31 10.29
CA SER A 116 -16.38 -3.87 11.60
C SER A 116 -15.49 -3.40 12.76
N THR A 117 -14.36 -2.74 12.47
CA THR A 117 -13.38 -2.34 13.48
C THR A 117 -13.68 -0.94 14.04
N TRP A 118 -13.85 -0.88 15.36
CA TRP A 118 -14.14 0.33 16.12
C TRP A 118 -13.02 0.58 17.13
N LEU A 119 -12.32 1.70 16.99
CA LEU A 119 -11.12 2.00 17.74
C LEU A 119 -11.23 3.36 18.44
N THR A 120 -10.62 3.48 19.62
CA THR A 120 -10.42 4.76 20.29
C THR A 120 -9.43 5.63 19.49
N PRO A 121 -9.38 6.96 19.72
CA PRO A 121 -8.41 7.82 19.04
C PRO A 121 -6.94 7.42 19.25
N ALA A 122 -6.61 6.83 20.40
CA ALA A 122 -5.25 6.38 20.70
C ALA A 122 -4.91 5.10 19.92
N GLU A 123 -5.84 4.16 19.83
CA GLU A 123 -5.68 2.94 19.02
C GLU A 123 -5.60 3.26 17.53
N ILE A 124 -6.40 4.21 17.02
CA ILE A 124 -6.29 4.69 15.63
C ILE A 124 -4.90 5.25 15.36
N GLU A 125 -4.36 6.05 16.27
CA GLU A 125 -3.01 6.60 16.13
C GLU A 125 -1.92 5.53 16.17
N GLN A 126 -2.10 4.49 16.99
CA GLN A 126 -1.19 3.35 17.04
C GLN A 126 -1.25 2.52 15.76
N GLU A 127 -2.46 2.20 15.30
CA GLU A 127 -2.73 1.40 14.11
C GLU A 127 -2.20 2.08 12.85
N THR A 128 -2.49 3.38 12.69
CA THR A 128 -2.07 4.17 11.51
C THR A 128 -0.60 4.56 11.52
N ARG A 129 0.13 4.29 12.61
CA ARG A 129 1.54 4.72 12.75
C ARG A 129 2.45 4.17 11.67
N SER A 130 2.21 2.93 11.24
CA SER A 130 3.00 2.24 10.22
C SER A 130 2.57 2.59 8.79
N TRP A 131 1.47 3.30 8.58
CA TRP A 131 0.85 3.49 7.26
C TRP A 131 1.45 4.65 6.46
N GLY A 132 2.61 5.17 6.85
CA GLY A 132 3.28 6.31 6.23
C GLY A 132 2.64 7.68 6.51
N THR A 133 1.33 7.73 6.78
CA THR A 133 0.64 8.97 7.22
C THR A 133 -0.11 8.74 8.54
N PRO A 134 0.57 8.86 9.69
CA PRO A 134 -0.06 8.61 11.00
C PRO A 134 -1.20 9.57 11.29
N VAL A 135 -2.34 9.04 11.72
CA VAL A 135 -3.49 9.84 12.18
C VAL A 135 -3.36 10.09 13.67
N ARG A 136 -2.92 11.29 14.05
CA ARG A 136 -2.85 11.66 15.46
C ARG A 136 -4.23 11.64 16.11
N SER A 137 -4.31 11.18 17.35
CA SER A 137 -5.53 11.15 18.17
C SER A 137 -6.21 12.52 18.27
N GLY A 138 -5.43 13.61 18.35
CA GLY A 138 -5.96 14.98 18.31
C GLY A 138 -6.71 15.32 17.01
N ARG A 139 -6.28 14.78 15.87
CA ARG A 139 -6.96 14.95 14.57
C ARG A 139 -8.32 14.27 14.56
N VAL A 140 -8.41 13.04 15.10
CA VAL A 140 -9.68 12.31 15.25
C VAL A 140 -10.67 13.11 16.10
N ARG A 141 -10.21 13.69 17.22
CA ARG A 141 -11.05 14.55 18.08
C ARG A 141 -11.54 15.80 17.34
N THR A 142 -10.69 16.42 16.51
CA THR A 142 -11.09 17.56 15.67
C THR A 142 -12.15 17.15 14.64
N TRP A 143 -12.00 16.00 13.99
CA TRP A 143 -13.00 15.50 13.04
C TRP A 143 -14.33 15.22 13.70
N ARG A 144 -14.32 14.64 14.91
CA ARG A 144 -15.53 14.48 15.73
C ARG A 144 -16.17 15.82 16.04
N TRP A 145 -15.40 16.80 16.51
CA TRP A 145 -15.93 18.13 16.85
C TRP A 145 -16.55 18.85 15.64
N ARG A 146 -15.99 18.62 14.44
CA ARG A 146 -16.53 19.12 13.16
C ARG A 146 -17.73 18.32 12.63
N GLY A 147 -18.15 17.25 13.32
CA GLY A 147 -19.26 16.40 12.90
C GLY A 147 -18.97 15.51 11.69
N TRP A 148 -17.70 15.27 11.36
CA TRP A 148 -17.32 14.48 10.19
C TRP A 148 -17.29 12.97 10.43
N ILE A 149 -17.11 12.56 11.69
CA ILE A 149 -17.21 11.18 12.15
C ILE A 149 -18.01 11.14 13.44
N ALA A 150 -18.73 10.04 13.64
CA ALA A 150 -19.52 9.80 14.84
C ALA A 150 -18.86 8.69 15.69
N PRO A 151 -18.74 8.89 17.02
CA PRO A 151 -18.35 7.80 17.89
C PRO A 151 -19.53 6.86 18.16
N ASP A 152 -19.24 5.62 18.55
CA ASP A 152 -20.22 4.73 19.18
C ASP A 152 -20.50 5.15 20.64
N GLY A 153 -21.36 4.39 21.32
CA GLY A 153 -21.69 4.61 22.73
C GLY A 153 -20.50 4.48 23.70
N ALA A 154 -19.38 3.90 23.25
CA ALA A 154 -18.15 3.74 24.03
C ALA A 154 -17.06 4.77 23.66
N GLY A 155 -17.34 5.72 22.76
CA GLY A 155 -16.37 6.72 22.33
C GLY A 155 -15.33 6.21 21.32
N ARG A 156 -15.60 5.09 20.65
CA ARG A 156 -14.78 4.51 19.58
C ARG A 156 -15.31 4.96 18.22
N TYR A 157 -14.45 4.93 17.21
CA TYR A 157 -14.76 5.37 15.85
C TYR A 157 -14.53 4.23 14.88
N CYS A 158 -15.41 4.12 13.89
CA CYS A 158 -15.24 3.15 12.81
C CYS A 158 -13.99 3.50 11.98
N LEU A 159 -13.12 2.51 11.78
CA LEU A 159 -11.86 2.70 11.05
C LEU A 159 -12.12 3.03 9.57
N ALA A 160 -13.17 2.47 8.96
CA ALA A 160 -13.58 2.82 7.60
C ALA A 160 -13.91 4.32 7.45
N ASP A 161 -14.58 4.94 8.42
CA ASP A 161 -14.92 6.37 8.37
C ASP A 161 -13.67 7.26 8.47
N VAL A 162 -12.74 6.84 9.33
CA VAL A 162 -11.43 7.49 9.49
C VAL A 162 -10.67 7.48 8.16
N LEU A 163 -10.59 6.32 7.50
CA LEU A 163 -9.92 6.18 6.20
C LEU A 163 -10.58 7.06 5.12
N ARG A 164 -11.91 7.09 5.03
CA ARG A 164 -12.61 7.97 4.07
C ARG A 164 -12.26 9.44 4.24
N LEU A 165 -12.05 9.90 5.48
CA LEU A 165 -11.62 11.28 5.72
C LEU A 165 -10.18 11.55 5.30
N ILE A 166 -9.28 10.59 5.50
CA ILE A 166 -7.90 10.70 4.99
C ILE A 166 -7.92 10.81 3.48
N ASP A 167 -8.70 9.95 2.80
CA ASP A 167 -8.81 9.96 1.33
C ASP A 167 -9.38 11.27 0.82
N ARG A 168 -10.44 11.80 1.47
CA ARG A 168 -11.02 13.09 1.10
C ARG A 168 -9.99 14.22 1.22
N GLN A 169 -9.22 14.27 2.31
CA GLN A 169 -8.21 15.30 2.51
C GLN A 169 -7.04 15.17 1.53
N ALA A 170 -6.65 13.95 1.18
CA ALA A 170 -5.60 13.71 0.18
C ALA A 170 -6.06 14.18 -1.21
N ALA A 171 -7.32 13.95 -1.59
CA ALA A 171 -7.89 14.41 -2.85
C ALA A 171 -8.03 15.94 -2.92
N GLU A 172 -8.29 16.60 -1.79
CA GLU A 172 -8.36 18.08 -1.70
C GLU A 172 -6.98 18.76 -1.78
N ALA A 173 -5.89 18.02 -1.51
CA ALA A 173 -4.53 18.55 -1.49
C ALA A 173 -3.75 18.32 -2.80
N ALA A 174 -4.30 17.53 -3.72
CA ALA A 174 -3.73 17.23 -5.04
C ALA A 174 -4.29 18.17 -6.11
#